data_AF-A0A8J8BSH8-F1
#
_entry.id   AF-A0A8J8BSH8-F1
#
_cell.length_a   1.000
_cell.length_b   1.000
_cell.length_c   1.000
_cell.angle_alpha   90.00
_cell.angle_beta   90.00
_cell.angle_gamma   90.00
#
_symmetry.space_group_name_H-M   'P 1'
#
loop_
_entity.id
_entity.type
_entity.pdbx_description
1 polymer ?
#
loop_
_entity_poly.entity_id
_entity_poly.type
_entity_poly.pdbx_seq_one_letter_code
_entity_poly.pdbx_strand_id
1 'polypeptide(L)'
;MEYTLTYIEKWINSDSFAKKLLESSYFTKRQIKDYVTYIWNLEMEQRVTYQQIADRRNVTRQGVAENIRLAKENVDRAMATFLLAVYCNIIPLETIDFLIEILDAMRVAKEARDEEEFRRLRKSMMKVFRQKESPRSADWSP
;
A
#
# COMPACT_ATOMS: atom_id res chain seq x y z
N MET A 1 9.35 8.44 17.20
CA MET A 1 7.97 8.94 17.05
C MET A 1 7.09 7.72 16.87
N GLU A 2 6.06 7.53 17.71
CA GLU A 2 5.18 6.35 17.60
C GLU A 2 4.07 6.63 16.59
N TYR A 3 3.91 5.75 15.59
CA TYR A 3 2.81 5.85 14.64
C TYR A 3 1.53 5.33 15.29
N THR A 4 0.65 6.24 15.69
CA THR A 4 -0.60 5.89 16.38
C THR A 4 -1.72 5.57 15.40
N LEU A 5 -2.72 4.81 15.85
CA LEU A 5 -3.93 4.54 15.06
C LEU A 5 -4.64 5.82 14.60
N THR A 6 -4.60 6.88 15.44
CA THR A 6 -5.16 8.19 15.14
C THR A 6 -4.37 8.91 14.05
N TYR A 7 -3.04 8.84 14.10
CA TYR A 7 -2.17 9.39 13.06
C TYR A 7 -2.47 8.73 11.71
N ILE A 8 -2.51 7.38 11.67
CA ILE A 8 -2.80 6.63 10.44
C ILE A 8 -4.20 6.92 9.91
N GLU A 9 -5.20 7.02 10.78
CA GLU A 9 -6.55 7.40 10.37
C GLU A 9 -6.61 8.81 9.80
N LYS A 10 -5.97 9.79 10.44
CA LYS A 10 -5.90 11.16 9.94
C LYS A 10 -5.22 11.18 8.57
N TRP A 11 -4.09 10.48 8.44
CA TRP A 11 -3.38 10.36 7.17
C TRP A 11 -4.28 9.83 6.05
N ILE A 12 -4.90 8.66 6.22
CA ILE A 12 -5.80 8.05 5.21
C ILE A 12 -6.95 8.99 4.82
N ASN A 13 -7.54 9.69 5.79
CA ASN A 13 -8.69 10.56 5.53
C ASN A 13 -8.28 11.90 4.88
N SER A 14 -7.10 12.42 5.19
CA SER A 14 -6.59 13.71 4.68
C SER A 14 -5.91 13.59 3.32
N ASP A 15 -5.47 12.39 2.96
CA ASP A 15 -4.67 12.12 1.78
C ASP A 15 -5.54 11.49 0.68
N SER A 16 -5.94 12.30 -0.32
CA SER A 16 -6.79 11.86 -1.42
C SER A 16 -6.19 10.72 -2.25
N PHE A 17 -4.86 10.68 -2.36
CA PHE A 17 -4.15 9.62 -3.08
C PHE A 17 -4.16 8.32 -2.30
N ALA A 18 -3.84 8.37 -0.99
CA ALA A 18 -3.93 7.20 -0.11
C ALA A 18 -5.36 6.64 -0.05
N LYS A 19 -6.37 7.53 -0.02
CA LYS A 19 -7.77 7.13 -0.08
C LYS A 19 -8.12 6.40 -1.38
N LYS A 20 -7.75 6.96 -2.54
CA LYS A 20 -7.99 6.32 -3.86
C LYS A 20 -7.29 4.96 -3.99
N LEU A 21 -6.06 4.85 -3.47
CA LEU A 21 -5.34 3.57 -3.40
C LEU A 21 -6.05 2.57 -2.51
N LEU A 22 -6.48 2.98 -1.31
CA LEU A 22 -7.20 2.11 -0.38
C LEU A 22 -8.50 1.59 -1.00
N GLU A 23 -9.29 2.47 -1.61
CA GLU A 23 -10.55 2.14 -2.31
C GLU A 23 -10.35 1.17 -3.49
N SER A 24 -9.17 1.19 -4.12
CA SER A 24 -8.83 0.31 -5.24
C SER A 24 -8.07 -0.96 -4.82
N SER A 25 -7.81 -1.14 -3.52
CA SER A 25 -6.99 -2.24 -2.99
C SER A 25 -7.83 -3.35 -2.36
N TYR A 26 -7.19 -4.47 -2.03
CA TYR A 26 -7.80 -5.54 -1.25
C TYR A 26 -7.88 -5.25 0.26
N PHE A 27 -7.43 -4.07 0.70
CA PHE A 27 -7.45 -3.74 2.12
C PHE A 27 -8.74 -3.03 2.54
N THR A 28 -9.23 -3.42 3.71
CA THR A 28 -10.14 -2.58 4.48
C THR A 28 -9.38 -1.47 5.19
N LYS A 29 -10.05 -0.34 5.49
CA LYS A 29 -9.47 0.74 6.31
C LYS A 29 -8.95 0.22 7.66
N ARG A 30 -9.65 -0.77 8.24
CA ARG A 30 -9.26 -1.42 9.51
C ARG A 30 -7.94 -2.19 9.37
N GLN A 31 -7.80 -2.98 8.30
CA GLN A 31 -6.58 -3.74 8.03
C GLN A 31 -5.38 -2.83 7.83
N ILE A 32 -5.49 -1.76 7.04
CA ILE A 32 -4.39 -0.80 6.89
C ILE A 32 -4.05 -0.14 8.22
N LYS A 33 -5.04 0.30 9.01
CA LYS A 33 -4.77 0.91 10.31
C LYS A 33 -3.96 0.00 11.23
N ASP A 34 -4.39 -1.26 11.40
CA ASP A 34 -3.70 -2.21 12.28
C ASP A 34 -2.32 -2.59 11.72
N TYR A 35 -2.26 -2.90 10.41
CA TYR A 35 -1.04 -3.39 9.76
C TYR A 35 0.05 -2.31 9.69
N VAL A 36 -0.30 -1.10 9.28
CA VAL A 36 0.65 0.02 9.18
C VAL A 36 1.13 0.45 10.57
N THR A 37 0.23 0.52 11.55
CA THR A 37 0.61 0.78 12.96
C THR A 37 1.61 -0.26 13.45
N TYR A 38 1.41 -1.54 13.12
CA TYR A 38 2.33 -2.59 13.54
C TYR A 38 3.69 -2.50 12.82
N ILE A 39 3.69 -2.47 11.48
CA ILE A 39 4.91 -2.54 10.66
C ILE A 39 5.78 -1.28 10.82
N TRP A 40 5.20 -0.07 10.80
CA TRP A 40 6.01 1.15 10.89
C TRP A 40 6.66 1.32 12.27
N ASN A 41 6.00 0.89 13.34
CA ASN A 41 6.63 0.90 14.66
C ASN A 41 7.71 -0.19 14.76
N LEU A 42 7.48 -1.37 14.16
CA LEU A 42 8.49 -2.43 14.09
C LEU A 42 9.76 -1.98 13.35
N GLU A 43 9.62 -1.25 12.23
CA GLU A 43 10.73 -0.68 11.46
C GLU A 43 11.51 0.41 12.23
N MET A 44 10.88 1.07 13.20
CA MET A 44 11.48 2.10 14.06
C MET A 44 12.05 1.54 15.37
N GLU A 45 12.20 0.21 15.47
CA GLU A 45 12.60 -0.51 16.69
C GLU A 45 11.67 -0.23 17.89
N GLN A 46 10.48 0.34 17.64
CA GLN A 46 9.45 0.56 18.65
C GLN A 46 8.58 -0.70 18.75
N ARG A 47 8.65 -1.38 19.90
CA ARG A 47 7.87 -2.60 20.12
C ARG A 47 6.41 -2.29 20.41
N VAL A 48 5.62 -2.06 19.36
CA VAL A 48 4.16 -2.08 19.44
C VAL A 48 3.67 -3.53 19.33
N THR A 49 3.03 -4.00 20.39
CA THR A 49 2.47 -5.34 20.49
C THR A 49 1.02 -5.37 20.00
N TYR A 50 0.54 -6.57 19.62
CA TYR A 50 -0.88 -6.76 19.30
C TYR A 50 -1.79 -6.40 20.47
N GLN A 51 -1.34 -6.59 21.71
CA GLN A 51 -2.10 -6.22 22.90
C GLN A 51 -2.29 -4.71 22.99
N GLN A 52 -1.22 -3.92 22.80
CA GLN A 52 -1.32 -2.45 22.82
C GLN A 52 -2.26 -1.90 21.74
N ILE A 53 -2.25 -2.50 20.54
CA ILE A 53 -3.20 -2.14 19.48
C ILE A 53 -4.62 -2.53 19.89
N ALA A 54 -4.80 -3.71 20.48
CA ALA A 54 -6.11 -4.21 20.93
C ALA A 54 -6.72 -3.33 22.02
N ASP A 55 -5.93 -2.92 23.01
CA ASP A 55 -6.33 -2.03 24.10
C ASP A 55 -6.82 -0.67 23.55
N ARG A 56 -6.05 -0.07 22.62
CA ARG A 56 -6.42 1.20 21.96
C ARG A 56 -7.68 1.10 21.12
N ARG A 57 -8.00 -0.09 20.60
CA ARG A 57 -9.17 -0.33 19.76
C ARG A 57 -10.37 -0.85 20.53
N ASN A 58 -10.20 -1.19 21.81
CA ASN A 58 -11.20 -1.90 22.61
C ASN A 58 -11.68 -3.20 21.92
N VAL A 59 -10.75 -4.03 21.45
CA VAL A 59 -11.01 -5.33 20.82
C VAL A 59 -10.08 -6.41 21.41
N THR A 60 -10.22 -7.66 20.97
CA THR A 60 -9.34 -8.74 21.43
C THR A 60 -7.98 -8.71 20.71
N ARG A 61 -6.93 -9.16 21.42
CA ARG A 61 -5.60 -9.40 20.83
C ARG A 61 -5.67 -10.33 19.61
N GLN A 62 -6.50 -11.37 19.67
CA GLN A 62 -6.72 -12.29 18.55
C GLN A 62 -7.33 -11.59 17.34
N GLY A 63 -8.29 -10.68 17.55
CA GLY A 63 -8.88 -9.89 16.47
C GLY A 63 -7.88 -8.96 15.77
N VAL A 64 -6.93 -8.39 16.51
CA VAL A 64 -5.82 -7.62 15.92
C VAL A 64 -4.87 -8.52 15.14
N ALA A 65 -4.43 -9.63 15.74
CA ALA A 65 -3.54 -10.59 15.09
C ALA A 65 -4.13 -11.11 13.78
N GLU A 66 -5.44 -11.42 13.77
CA GLU A 66 -6.14 -11.88 12.58
C GLU A 66 -6.24 -10.79 11.51
N ASN A 67 -6.54 -9.53 11.87
CA ASN A 67 -6.54 -8.43 10.89
C ASN A 67 -5.17 -8.23 10.24
N ILE A 68 -4.09 -8.28 11.04
CA ILE A 68 -2.71 -8.14 10.56
C ILE A 68 -2.35 -9.32 9.64
N ARG A 69 -2.72 -10.54 10.01
CA ARG A 69 -2.52 -11.74 9.20
C ARG A 69 -3.22 -11.63 7.84
N LEU A 70 -4.50 -11.28 7.84
CA LEU A 70 -5.28 -11.08 6.61
C LEU A 70 -4.73 -9.94 5.75
N ALA A 71 -4.27 -8.85 6.36
CA ALA A 71 -3.62 -7.75 5.65
C ALA A 71 -2.35 -8.24 4.92
N LYS A 72 -1.49 -9.00 5.62
CA LYS A 72 -0.30 -9.61 5.00
C LYS A 72 -0.66 -10.56 3.86
N GLU A 73 -1.65 -11.43 4.05
CA GLU A 73 -2.11 -12.34 2.99
C GLU A 73 -2.60 -11.61 1.75
N ASN A 74 -3.28 -10.47 1.91
CA ASN A 74 -3.71 -9.66 0.78
C ASN A 74 -2.52 -9.09 -0.01
N VAL A 75 -1.42 -8.71 0.67
CA VAL A 75 -0.17 -8.32 0.00
C VAL A 75 0.41 -9.50 -0.77
N ASP A 76 0.56 -10.66 -0.10
CA ASP A 76 1.17 -11.85 -0.69
C ASP A 76 0.38 -12.32 -1.93
N ARG A 77 -0.95 -12.32 -1.86
CA ARG A 77 -1.82 -12.67 -2.99
C ARG A 77 -1.73 -11.66 -4.12
N ALA A 78 -1.66 -10.36 -3.83
CA ALA A 78 -1.51 -9.33 -4.85
C ALA A 78 -0.17 -9.49 -5.60
N MET A 79 0.92 -9.77 -4.87
CA MET A 79 2.23 -10.04 -5.46
C MET A 79 2.22 -11.31 -6.32
N ALA A 80 1.66 -12.42 -5.83
CA ALA A 80 1.54 -13.65 -6.59
C ALA A 80 0.71 -13.45 -7.87
N THR A 81 -0.40 -12.70 -7.77
CA THR A 81 -1.26 -12.36 -8.92
C THR A 81 -0.49 -11.54 -9.95
N PHE A 82 0.29 -10.54 -9.51
CA PHE A 82 1.11 -9.74 -10.41
C PHE A 82 2.20 -10.58 -11.10
N LEU A 83 2.91 -11.44 -10.36
CA LEU A 83 3.93 -12.32 -10.94
C LEU A 83 3.35 -13.30 -11.95
N LEU A 84 2.18 -13.88 -11.67
CA LEU A 84 1.47 -14.73 -12.62
C LEU A 84 1.07 -13.95 -13.87
N ALA A 85 0.61 -12.71 -13.71
CA ALA A 85 0.23 -11.85 -14.82
C ALA A 85 1.43 -11.51 -15.74
N VAL A 86 2.61 -11.29 -15.15
CA VAL A 86 3.87 -11.14 -15.91
C VAL A 86 4.21 -12.44 -16.64
N TYR A 87 4.16 -13.58 -15.94
CA TYR A 87 4.46 -14.89 -16.53
C TYR A 87 3.54 -15.26 -17.69
N CYS A 88 2.25 -14.90 -17.59
CA CYS A 88 1.27 -15.08 -18.64
C CYS A 88 1.32 -14.02 -19.75
N ASN A 89 2.23 -13.04 -19.67
CA ASN A 89 2.37 -11.94 -20.62
C ASN A 89 1.08 -11.12 -20.83
N ILE A 90 0.30 -10.89 -19.77
CA ILE A 90 -0.97 -10.14 -19.83
C ILE A 90 -0.82 -8.67 -19.39
N ILE A 91 0.32 -8.30 -18.82
CA ILE A 91 0.63 -6.93 -18.40
C ILE A 91 1.33 -6.20 -19.56
N PRO A 92 0.81 -5.05 -20.02
CA PRO A 92 1.46 -4.25 -21.07
C PRO A 92 2.87 -3.81 -20.67
N LEU A 93 3.78 -3.71 -21.64
CA LEU A 93 5.18 -3.32 -21.42
C LEU A 93 5.28 -1.96 -20.70
N GLU A 94 4.43 -1.01 -21.06
CA GLU A 94 4.41 0.32 -20.46
C GLU A 94 4.05 0.26 -18.95
N THR A 95 3.27 -0.73 -18.55
CA THR A 95 2.95 -0.96 -17.12
C THR A 95 4.14 -1.58 -16.39
N ILE A 96 4.90 -2.45 -17.05
CA ILE A 96 6.14 -3.03 -16.49
C ILE A 96 7.20 -1.94 -16.29
N ASP A 97 7.44 -1.12 -17.32
CA ASP A 97 8.41 -0.02 -17.26
C ASP A 97 8.05 0.97 -16.14
N PHE A 98 6.76 1.32 -16.03
CA PHE A 98 6.27 2.15 -14.96
C PHE A 98 6.52 1.52 -13.57
N LEU A 99 6.26 0.23 -13.40
CA LEU A 99 6.49 -0.46 -12.13
C LEU A 99 7.97 -0.52 -11.76
N ILE A 100 8.86 -0.70 -12.74
CA ILE A 100 10.31 -0.63 -12.54
C ILE A 100 10.71 0.76 -12.03
N GLU A 101 10.23 1.84 -12.67
CA GLU A 101 10.47 3.23 -12.23
C GLU A 101 10.02 3.44 -10.76
N ILE A 102 8.84 2.93 -10.39
CA ILE A 102 8.32 3.07 -9.03
C ILE A 102 9.12 2.25 -8.02
N LEU A 103 9.51 1.02 -8.35
CA LEU A 103 10.29 0.18 -7.44
C LEU A 103 11.68 0.75 -7.19
N ASP A 104 12.32 1.30 -8.23
CA ASP A 104 13.61 1.98 -8.10
C ASP A 104 13.49 3.25 -7.23
N ALA A 105 12.50 4.10 -7.52
CA ALA A 105 12.22 5.29 -6.71
C ALA A 105 11.89 4.93 -5.24
N MET A 106 11.17 3.83 -5.02
CA MET A 106 10.84 3.34 -3.67
C MET A 106 12.09 2.88 -2.93
N ARG A 107 13.01 2.18 -3.61
CA ARG A 107 14.30 1.78 -3.06
C ARG A 107 15.10 3.00 -2.63
N VAL A 108 15.25 3.99 -3.51
CA VAL A 108 15.96 5.25 -3.22
C VAL A 108 15.35 5.95 -2.00
N ALA A 109 14.02 6.12 -1.97
CA ALA A 109 13.34 6.76 -0.84
C ALA A 109 13.54 6.01 0.49
N LYS A 110 13.51 4.68 0.47
CA LYS A 110 13.76 3.86 1.67
C LYS A 110 15.21 3.94 2.16
N GLU A 111 16.18 3.91 1.25
CA GLU A 111 17.60 3.99 1.57
C GLU A 111 17.98 5.39 2.10
N ALA A 112 17.47 6.45 1.47
CA ALA A 112 17.75 7.83 1.85
C ALA A 112 17.14 8.23 3.21
N ARG A 113 16.03 7.58 3.61
CA ARG A 113 15.21 7.97 4.79
C ARG A 113 14.80 9.46 4.75
N ASP A 114 14.61 10.01 3.55
CA ASP A 114 14.32 11.43 3.31
C ASP A 114 12.87 11.63 2.85
N GLU A 115 12.21 12.62 3.46
CA GLU A 115 10.84 13.01 3.13
C GLU A 115 10.71 13.54 1.70
N GLU A 116 11.73 14.20 1.15
CA GLU A 116 11.68 14.72 -0.23
C GLU A 116 11.65 13.57 -1.25
N GLU A 117 12.44 12.52 -1.05
CA GLU A 117 12.41 11.34 -1.91
C GLU A 117 11.07 10.58 -1.82
N PHE A 118 10.48 10.48 -0.62
CA PHE A 118 9.12 9.96 -0.48
C PHE A 118 8.08 10.83 -1.22
N ARG A 119 8.27 12.14 -1.22
CA ARG A 119 7.40 13.10 -1.93
C ARG A 119 7.54 12.95 -3.45
N ARG A 120 8.75 12.70 -3.96
CA ARG A 120 9.01 12.38 -5.37
C ARG A 120 8.39 11.05 -5.78
N LEU A 121 8.60 10.00 -4.98
CA LEU A 121 7.97 8.69 -5.18
C LEU A 121 6.45 8.82 -5.34
N ARG A 122 5.81 9.56 -4.43
CA ARG A 122 4.37 9.82 -4.48
C ARG A 122 3.95 10.49 -5.80
N LYS A 123 4.68 11.53 -6.24
CA LYS A 123 4.38 12.21 -7.52
C LYS A 123 4.46 11.24 -8.70
N SER A 124 5.46 10.34 -8.71
CA SER A 124 5.58 9.30 -9.74
C SER A 124 4.42 8.30 -9.67
N MET A 125 4.05 7.83 -8.48
CA MET A 125 2.95 6.86 -8.31
C MET A 125 1.58 7.42 -8.76
N MET A 126 1.36 8.74 -8.64
CA MET A 126 0.12 9.37 -9.11
C MET A 126 -0.11 9.25 -10.63
N LYS A 127 0.93 8.96 -11.42
CA LYS A 127 0.82 8.72 -12.86
C LYS A 127 -0.04 7.47 -13.18
N VAL A 128 -0.08 6.46 -12.29
CA VAL A 128 -0.90 5.21 -12.46
C VAL A 128 -2.36 5.54 -12.76
N PHE A 129 -2.91 6.51 -12.03
CA PHE A 129 -4.34 6.82 -12.13
C PHE A 129 -4.67 7.66 -13.35
N ARG A 130 -3.68 8.33 -13.95
CA ARG A 130 -3.88 9.10 -15.19
C ARG A 130 -3.90 8.19 -16.43
N GLN A 131 -3.20 7.06 -16.38
CA GLN A 131 -3.16 6.10 -17.49
C GLN A 131 -4.46 5.29 -17.62
N LYS A 132 -5.17 5.01 -16.52
CA LYS A 132 -6.48 4.33 -16.54
C LYS A 132 -7.63 5.16 -17.13
N GLU A 133 -7.49 6.48 -17.18
CA GLU A 133 -8.53 7.41 -17.66
C GLU A 133 -8.43 7.68 -19.17
N SER A 134 -7.40 7.17 -19.85
CA SER A 134 -7.37 7.17 -21.32
C SER A 134 -8.18 5.98 -21.83
N PRO A 135 -9.31 6.19 -22.53
CA PRO A 135 -10.06 5.08 -23.11
C PRO A 135 -9.14 4.34 -24.09
N ARG A 136 -9.16 3.00 -24.05
CA ARG A 136 -8.81 2.20 -25.22
C ARG A 136 -9.86 2.49 -26.30
N SER A 137 -9.73 3.63 -26.98
CA SER A 137 -10.32 3.82 -28.29
C SER A 137 -9.40 3.11 -29.29
N ALA A 138 -9.80 1.91 -29.72
CA ALA A 138 -9.68 1.44 -31.10
C ALA A 138 -9.91 -0.07 -31.15
N ASP A 139 -10.90 -0.44 -31.96
CA ASP A 139 -10.95 -1.62 -32.80
C ASP A 139 -11.20 -2.98 -32.14
N TRP A 140 -12.48 -3.18 -31.82
CA TRP A 140 -13.14 -4.44 -32.15
C TRP A 140 -14.21 -4.15 -33.21
N SER A 141 -13.95 -4.56 -34.44
CA SER A 141 -15.00 -4.95 -35.39
C SER A 141 -14.74 -6.40 -35.79
N PRO A 142 -15.77 -7.26 -35.83
CA PRO A 142 -15.64 -8.68 -36.15
C PRO A 142 -15.18 -8.96 -37.58
#